data_AF-A0AAD4BR14-F1
#
_entry.id   AF-A0AAD4BR14-F1
#
_cell.length_a   1.000
_cell.length_b   1.000
_cell.length_c   1.000
_cell.angle_alpha   90.00
_cell.angle_beta   90.00
_cell.angle_gamma   90.00
#
_symmetry.space_group_name_H-M   'P 1'
#
loop_
_entity.id
_entity.type
_entity.pdbx_description
1 polymer ?
#
loop_
_entity_poly.entity_id
_entity_poly.type
_entity_poly.pdbx_seq_one_letter_code
_entity_poly.pdbx_strand_id
1 'polypeptide(L)'
;MDTRLNLTICHPRPSSGQGSNTVVAESLVPTDLPANHVLIKIDRFGYSANNVTYQALGEVPHFRYFDFHAAPNAPEYGVSPTTHGVTPVWGFGTVVASTLPAIHSGERVYGYLAPTCFLVLSVSPSDVNRYAFTVSRPHLPKDRRPYNQITRCSTDPLYDPSPLVEDLTMLYRPLFWTSFWCEDWLNISQYRGGASRILISSASAKTAFCLAYLIRKRGDTLDKTSPTRQVVGLTSRKNLEFTMHLGLYDHVLEYDGFENAAVMNEPSQTWIYVDVAGNESLNSRVHNHFSDAKLTLAGTVALGLTNLSPSSKSSLAEKWTRNDFSLQSAPSTFEQFFMPEWLARRRKELSVGEITRMQKHA
;
A
#
# COMPACT_ATOMS: atom_id res chain seq x y z
N MET A 1 12.04 -10.95 -30.39
CA MET A 1 10.62 -10.59 -30.17
C MET A 1 10.26 -9.50 -31.17
N ASP A 2 9.14 -9.63 -31.89
CA ASP A 2 8.62 -8.55 -32.73
C ASP A 2 8.40 -7.31 -31.83
N THR A 3 9.04 -6.19 -32.15
CA THR A 3 9.00 -4.94 -31.36
C THR A 3 7.61 -4.30 -31.33
N ARG A 4 6.63 -4.89 -32.02
CA ARG A 4 5.23 -4.46 -32.07
C ARG A 4 4.31 -5.20 -31.11
N LEU A 5 4.77 -6.27 -30.45
CA LEU A 5 3.94 -7.01 -29.48
C LEU A 5 4.05 -6.40 -28.08
N ASN A 6 2.90 -6.31 -27.41
CA ASN A 6 2.74 -5.84 -26.05
C ASN A 6 2.08 -6.94 -25.20
N LEU A 7 2.86 -7.56 -24.32
CA LEU A 7 2.39 -8.59 -23.39
C LEU A 7 1.82 -7.92 -22.14
N THR A 8 0.66 -8.36 -21.67
CA THR A 8 0.03 -7.84 -20.44
C THR A 8 -0.49 -8.96 -19.56
N ILE A 9 -0.13 -8.94 -18.27
CA ILE A 9 -0.70 -9.84 -17.27
C ILE A 9 -2.10 -9.35 -16.90
N CYS A 10 -3.10 -10.17 -17.18
CA CYS A 10 -4.52 -9.87 -16.99
C CYS A 10 -5.14 -10.88 -16.03
N HIS A 11 -6.08 -10.41 -15.20
CA HIS A 11 -6.81 -11.23 -14.26
C HIS A 11 -8.30 -11.16 -14.57
N PRO A 12 -9.03 -12.28 -14.57
CA PRO A 12 -10.47 -12.27 -14.74
C PRO A 12 -11.14 -11.43 -13.66
N ARG A 13 -12.12 -10.62 -14.08
CA ARG A 13 -12.97 -9.86 -13.17
C ARG A 13 -13.90 -10.81 -12.42
N PRO A 14 -14.08 -10.67 -11.09
CA PRO A 14 -15.14 -11.39 -10.37
C PRO A 14 -16.51 -11.27 -11.06
N SER A 15 -16.85 -10.09 -11.58
CA SER A 15 -18.09 -9.80 -12.30
C SER A 15 -18.26 -10.55 -13.63
N SER A 16 -17.17 -11.07 -14.22
CA SER A 16 -17.21 -11.80 -15.48
C SER A 16 -17.72 -13.23 -15.33
N GLY A 17 -17.76 -13.78 -14.11
CA GLY A 17 -18.11 -15.18 -13.85
C GLY A 17 -17.06 -16.19 -14.34
N GLN A 18 -15.92 -15.73 -14.87
CA GLN A 18 -14.81 -16.59 -15.27
C GLN A 18 -14.02 -17.08 -14.04
N GLY A 19 -13.22 -18.14 -14.21
CA GLY A 19 -12.33 -18.64 -13.15
C GLY A 19 -11.25 -17.62 -12.75
N SER A 20 -10.45 -17.90 -11.74
CA SER A 20 -9.42 -16.98 -11.22
C SER A 20 -8.07 -17.04 -11.96
N ASN A 21 -7.99 -17.78 -13.06
CA ASN A 21 -6.75 -18.04 -13.78
C ASN A 21 -6.23 -16.78 -14.46
N THR A 22 -4.98 -16.43 -14.17
CA THR A 22 -4.30 -15.29 -14.80
C THR A 22 -3.93 -15.62 -16.24
N VAL A 23 -4.09 -14.65 -17.14
CA VAL A 23 -3.79 -14.77 -18.58
C VAL A 23 -2.70 -13.77 -18.95
N VAL A 24 -1.71 -14.20 -19.73
CA VAL A 24 -0.79 -13.29 -20.41
C VAL A 24 -1.36 -13.04 -21.80
N ALA A 25 -1.90 -11.84 -22.01
CA ALA A 25 -2.54 -11.46 -23.27
C ALA A 25 -1.55 -10.70 -24.16
N GLU A 26 -1.58 -11.01 -25.45
CA GLU A 26 -0.83 -10.27 -26.46
C GLU A 26 -1.72 -9.21 -27.11
N SER A 27 -1.14 -8.04 -27.36
CA SER A 27 -1.76 -6.93 -28.08
C SER A 27 -0.70 -6.17 -28.87
N LEU A 28 -1.09 -5.23 -29.72
CA LEU A 28 -0.14 -4.39 -30.45
C LEU A 28 0.27 -3.18 -29.61
N VAL A 29 1.55 -2.81 -29.68
CA VAL A 29 2.04 -1.53 -29.14
C VAL A 29 1.40 -0.40 -29.96
N PRO A 30 0.73 0.58 -29.33
CA PRO A 30 0.15 1.71 -30.05
C PRO A 30 1.22 2.52 -30.79
N THR A 31 1.01 2.75 -32.09
CA THR A 31 1.90 3.57 -32.93
C THR A 31 1.53 5.05 -32.89
N ASP A 32 0.24 5.36 -32.72
CA ASP A 32 -0.27 6.72 -32.65
C ASP A 32 -0.70 7.05 -31.21
N LEU A 33 -0.16 8.15 -30.69
CA LEU A 33 -0.50 8.64 -29.35
C LEU A 33 -1.49 9.81 -29.44
N PRO A 34 -2.58 9.79 -28.65
CA PRO A 34 -3.47 10.94 -28.57
C PRO A 34 -2.76 12.15 -27.94
N ALA A 35 -3.35 13.33 -28.08
CA ALA A 35 -2.88 14.53 -27.39
C ALA A 35 -2.81 14.31 -25.87
N ASN A 36 -1.78 14.85 -25.22
CA ASN A 36 -1.52 14.72 -23.79
C ASN A 36 -1.33 13.27 -23.31
N HIS A 37 -0.60 12.46 -24.08
CA HIS A 37 -0.25 11.09 -23.71
C HIS A 37 1.26 10.83 -23.74
N VAL A 38 1.67 9.84 -22.97
CA VAL A 38 3.02 9.27 -22.98
C VAL A 38 2.94 7.77 -23.21
N LEU A 39 3.91 7.23 -23.94
CA LEU A 39 4.18 5.80 -24.04
C LEU A 39 5.41 5.48 -23.20
N ILE A 40 5.24 4.61 -22.23
CA ILE A 40 6.30 4.17 -21.33
C ILE A 40 6.60 2.70 -21.61
N LYS A 41 7.85 2.38 -21.94
CA LYS A 41 8.35 1.01 -21.90
C LYS A 41 8.57 0.63 -20.44
N ILE A 42 7.90 -0.41 -19.96
CA ILE A 42 8.07 -0.90 -18.59
C ILE A 42 9.32 -1.78 -18.56
N ASP A 43 10.28 -1.42 -17.71
CA ASP A 43 11.55 -2.15 -17.64
C ASP A 43 11.55 -3.17 -16.49
N ARG A 44 10.94 -2.82 -15.36
CA ARG A 44 10.79 -3.70 -14.19
C ARG A 44 9.69 -3.21 -13.27
N PHE A 45 9.09 -4.13 -12.53
CA PHE A 45 8.10 -3.83 -11.50
C PHE A 45 8.20 -4.81 -10.33
N GLY A 46 7.81 -4.35 -9.15
CA GLY A 46 7.67 -5.18 -7.96
C GLY A 46 6.36 -5.96 -8.00
N TYR A 47 6.42 -7.27 -7.77
CA TYR A 47 5.25 -8.13 -7.61
C TYR A 47 5.29 -8.85 -6.26
N SER A 48 4.21 -8.74 -5.49
CA SER A 48 4.15 -9.27 -4.11
C SER A 48 2.73 -9.66 -3.72
N ALA A 49 2.55 -10.11 -2.47
CA ALA A 49 1.23 -10.39 -1.90
C ALA A 49 0.24 -9.23 -2.05
N ASN A 50 0.70 -7.98 -2.06
CA ASN A 50 -0.16 -6.82 -2.30
C ASN A 50 -0.84 -6.87 -3.66
N ASN A 51 -0.18 -7.38 -4.71
CA ASN A 51 -0.77 -7.46 -6.04
C ASN A 51 -1.88 -8.53 -6.08
N VAL A 52 -1.74 -9.60 -5.28
CA VAL A 52 -2.81 -10.59 -5.06
C VAL A 52 -3.99 -9.93 -4.33
N THR A 53 -3.74 -9.10 -3.33
CA THR A 53 -4.78 -8.28 -2.68
C THR A 53 -5.43 -7.33 -3.68
N TYR A 54 -4.67 -6.69 -4.57
CA TYR A 54 -5.23 -5.79 -5.60
C TYR A 54 -6.11 -6.54 -6.59
N GLN A 55 -5.76 -7.78 -6.94
CA GLN A 55 -6.61 -8.64 -7.76
C GLN A 55 -7.93 -8.95 -7.02
N ALA A 56 -7.85 -9.37 -5.76
CA ALA A 56 -9.04 -9.68 -4.95
C ALA A 56 -9.95 -8.46 -4.74
N LEU A 57 -9.36 -7.27 -4.62
CA LEU A 57 -10.06 -6.00 -4.38
C LEU A 57 -10.32 -5.21 -5.68
N GLY A 58 -10.13 -5.84 -6.84
CA GLY A 58 -10.15 -5.18 -8.14
C GLY A 58 -11.45 -4.42 -8.43
N GLU A 59 -12.58 -4.99 -8.02
CA GLU A 59 -13.93 -4.45 -8.24
C GLU A 59 -14.62 -3.99 -6.95
N VAL A 60 -13.93 -4.05 -5.81
CA VAL A 60 -14.49 -3.58 -4.53
C VAL A 60 -14.67 -2.06 -4.61
N PRO A 61 -15.89 -1.51 -4.37
CA PRO A 61 -16.22 -0.12 -4.65
C PRO A 61 -15.28 0.93 -4.04
N HIS A 62 -14.73 0.64 -2.86
CA HIS A 62 -13.78 1.55 -2.20
C HIS A 62 -12.41 1.57 -2.92
N PHE A 63 -11.90 0.41 -3.35
CA PHE A 63 -10.52 0.27 -3.84
C PHE A 63 -10.40 0.41 -5.36
N ARG A 64 -11.25 -0.29 -6.11
CA ARG A 64 -11.34 -0.23 -7.58
C ARG A 64 -9.98 -0.40 -8.28
N TYR A 65 -9.17 -1.37 -7.85
CA TYR A 65 -7.80 -1.51 -8.39
C TYR A 65 -7.76 -1.80 -9.90
N PHE A 66 -8.80 -2.43 -10.47
CA PHE A 66 -8.88 -2.65 -11.92
C PHE A 66 -9.21 -1.39 -12.73
N ASP A 67 -9.55 -0.28 -12.08
CA ASP A 67 -9.85 0.98 -12.75
C ASP A 67 -8.59 1.85 -12.93
N PHE A 68 -7.44 1.44 -12.40
CA PHE A 68 -6.18 2.15 -12.65
C PHE A 68 -5.64 1.90 -14.06
N HIS A 69 -5.74 0.69 -14.60
CA HIS A 69 -5.26 0.41 -15.95
C HIS A 69 -6.25 -0.52 -16.64
N ALA A 70 -6.61 -0.20 -17.88
CA ALA A 70 -7.49 -1.06 -18.67
C ALA A 70 -6.74 -2.30 -19.15
N ALA A 71 -7.41 -3.45 -19.13
CA ALA A 71 -6.94 -4.62 -19.85
C ALA A 71 -6.98 -4.34 -21.38
N PRO A 72 -6.11 -4.99 -22.18
CA PRO A 72 -6.18 -4.86 -23.63
C PRO A 72 -7.47 -5.49 -24.18
N ASN A 73 -7.83 -5.10 -25.41
CA ASN A 73 -8.76 -5.88 -26.22
C ASN A 73 -7.96 -6.96 -26.97
N ALA A 74 -8.04 -8.20 -26.48
CA ALA A 74 -7.27 -9.33 -27.00
C ALA A 74 -8.18 -10.57 -27.11
N PRO A 75 -9.07 -10.62 -28.12
CA PRO A 75 -10.10 -11.65 -28.24
C PRO A 75 -9.54 -13.06 -28.42
N GLU A 76 -8.36 -13.20 -29.05
CA GLU A 76 -7.65 -14.48 -29.18
C GLU A 76 -7.30 -15.11 -27.83
N TYR A 77 -7.17 -14.28 -26.78
CA TYR A 77 -6.87 -14.68 -25.42
C TYR A 77 -8.12 -14.68 -24.52
N GLY A 78 -9.31 -14.38 -25.07
CA GLY A 78 -10.54 -14.20 -24.29
C GLY A 78 -10.53 -12.96 -23.37
N VAL A 79 -9.61 -12.03 -23.61
CA VAL A 79 -9.38 -10.86 -22.74
C VAL A 79 -10.02 -9.61 -23.34
N SER A 80 -10.78 -8.89 -22.51
CA SER A 80 -11.28 -7.55 -22.79
C SER A 80 -11.30 -6.71 -21.51
N PRO A 81 -11.40 -5.37 -21.61
CA PRO A 81 -11.57 -4.50 -20.44
C PRO A 81 -12.79 -4.85 -19.56
N THR A 82 -13.82 -5.49 -20.13
CA THR A 82 -15.05 -5.87 -19.43
C THR A 82 -14.97 -7.23 -18.76
N THR A 83 -14.13 -8.14 -19.24
CA THR A 83 -13.97 -9.48 -18.67
C THR A 83 -12.75 -9.58 -17.75
N HIS A 84 -11.73 -8.76 -17.98
CA HIS A 84 -10.47 -8.79 -17.25
C HIS A 84 -10.08 -7.42 -16.71
N GLY A 85 -9.34 -7.44 -15.61
CA GLY A 85 -8.66 -6.30 -15.04
C GLY A 85 -7.15 -6.49 -15.04
N VAL A 86 -6.43 -5.39 -14.86
CA VAL A 86 -4.97 -5.38 -14.74
C VAL A 86 -4.62 -4.89 -13.34
N THR A 87 -3.85 -5.67 -12.60
CA THR A 87 -3.40 -5.25 -11.28
C THR A 87 -2.33 -4.16 -11.44
N PRO A 88 -2.47 -3.00 -10.80
CA PRO A 88 -1.42 -2.01 -10.83
C PRO A 88 -0.18 -2.49 -10.06
N VAL A 89 1.00 -2.07 -10.51
CA VAL A 89 2.30 -2.44 -9.94
C VAL A 89 3.15 -1.19 -9.74
N TRP A 90 3.95 -1.16 -8.68
CA TRP A 90 4.99 -0.13 -8.55
C TRP A 90 6.18 -0.55 -9.37
N GLY A 91 6.61 0.31 -10.29
CA GLY A 91 7.63 -0.05 -11.26
C GLY A 91 8.38 1.13 -11.81
N PHE A 92 9.45 0.78 -12.52
CA PHE A 92 10.22 1.72 -13.29
C PHE A 92 10.05 1.48 -14.79
N GLY A 93 9.95 2.57 -15.52
CA GLY A 93 9.87 2.56 -16.97
C GLY A 93 10.71 3.65 -17.60
N THR A 94 10.76 3.62 -18.93
CA THR A 94 11.44 4.62 -19.76
C THR A 94 10.42 5.20 -20.72
N VAL A 95 10.29 6.52 -20.76
CA VAL A 95 9.44 7.19 -21.76
C VAL A 95 10.05 6.94 -23.13
N VAL A 96 9.28 6.37 -24.05
CA VAL A 96 9.73 6.11 -25.44
C VAL A 96 9.09 7.05 -26.45
N ALA A 97 7.91 7.61 -26.14
CA ALA A 97 7.27 8.65 -26.92
C ALA A 97 6.36 9.53 -26.04
N SER A 98 6.18 10.79 -26.42
CA SER A 98 5.26 11.73 -25.76
C SER A 98 4.67 12.71 -26.76
N THR A 99 3.41 13.09 -26.55
CA THR A 99 2.76 14.21 -27.25
C THR A 99 2.80 15.51 -26.43
N LEU A 100 3.44 15.53 -25.25
CA LEU A 100 3.63 16.73 -24.44
C LEU A 100 5.06 17.29 -24.62
N PRO A 101 5.23 18.59 -24.91
CA PRO A 101 6.57 19.18 -25.07
C PRO A 101 7.47 19.11 -23.83
N ALA A 102 6.89 18.96 -22.63
CA ALA A 102 7.60 18.98 -21.36
C ALA A 102 8.11 17.60 -20.89
N ILE A 103 7.77 16.53 -21.60
CA ILE A 103 8.16 15.15 -21.29
C ILE A 103 8.88 14.58 -22.50
N HIS A 104 10.11 14.14 -22.32
CA HIS A 104 10.99 13.71 -23.40
C HIS A 104 11.19 12.20 -23.41
N SER A 105 11.40 11.64 -24.61
CA SER A 105 11.86 10.26 -24.75
C SER A 105 13.23 10.07 -24.08
N GLY A 106 13.43 8.90 -23.49
CA GLY A 106 14.61 8.55 -22.69
C GLY A 106 14.48 8.86 -21.19
N GLU A 107 13.43 9.55 -20.76
CA GLU A 107 13.23 9.82 -19.32
C GLU A 107 12.94 8.54 -18.53
N ARG A 108 13.79 8.27 -17.53
CA ARG A 108 13.55 7.23 -16.52
C ARG A 108 12.50 7.71 -15.52
N VAL A 109 11.47 6.89 -15.30
CA VAL A 109 10.33 7.23 -14.45
C VAL A 109 9.96 6.11 -13.51
N TYR A 110 9.41 6.46 -12.35
CA TYR A 110 8.90 5.56 -11.32
C TYR A 110 7.45 5.88 -10.98
N GLY A 111 6.59 4.88 -10.84
CA GLY A 111 5.20 5.13 -10.46
C GLY A 111 4.33 3.87 -10.35
N TYR A 112 3.02 4.10 -10.25
CA TYR A 112 2.00 3.06 -10.21
C TYR A 112 1.59 2.69 -11.65
N LEU A 113 2.36 1.76 -12.22
CA LEU A 113 2.29 1.30 -13.60
C LEU A 113 1.44 0.02 -13.70
N ALA A 114 1.58 -0.71 -14.82
CA ALA A 114 0.91 -1.97 -15.09
C ALA A 114 1.94 -3.07 -15.45
N PRO A 115 1.64 -4.35 -15.20
CA PRO A 115 2.45 -5.49 -15.61
C PRO A 115 2.28 -5.75 -17.12
N THR A 116 2.77 -4.80 -17.91
CA THR A 116 2.74 -4.79 -19.39
C THR A 116 4.11 -4.41 -19.94
N CYS A 117 4.44 -4.72 -21.20
CA CYS A 117 5.70 -4.28 -21.80
C CYS A 117 5.71 -2.77 -22.13
N PHE A 118 4.56 -2.24 -22.57
CA PHE A 118 4.37 -0.85 -22.94
C PHE A 118 3.04 -0.32 -22.40
N LEU A 119 3.08 0.85 -21.77
CA LEU A 119 1.94 1.47 -21.12
C LEU A 119 1.70 2.87 -21.67
N VAL A 120 0.49 3.10 -22.18
CA VAL A 120 0.02 4.43 -22.57
C VAL A 120 -0.68 5.09 -21.39
N LEU A 121 -0.28 6.31 -21.05
CA LEU A 121 -0.89 7.09 -19.97
C LEU A 121 -1.33 8.46 -20.46
N SER A 122 -2.54 8.86 -20.09
CA SER A 122 -3.03 10.23 -20.25
C SER A 122 -2.45 11.12 -19.15
N VAL A 123 -1.81 12.22 -19.51
CA VAL A 123 -1.15 13.15 -18.57
C VAL A 123 -1.97 14.43 -18.45
N SER A 124 -2.18 14.91 -17.23
CA SER A 124 -2.74 16.25 -16.97
C SER A 124 -1.68 17.31 -17.32
N PRO A 125 -1.84 18.11 -18.40
CA PRO A 125 -0.79 19.03 -18.84
C PRO A 125 -0.46 20.12 -17.81
N SER A 126 -1.45 20.50 -17.00
CA SER A 126 -1.28 21.49 -15.92
C SER A 126 -0.53 20.94 -14.69
N ASP A 127 -0.34 19.63 -14.60
CA ASP A 127 0.33 18.95 -13.48
C ASP A 127 1.63 18.26 -13.93
N VAL A 128 2.42 18.93 -14.78
CA VAL A 128 3.77 18.51 -15.19
C VAL A 128 4.79 19.48 -14.62
N ASN A 129 5.81 18.96 -13.92
CA ASN A 129 6.94 19.75 -13.44
C ASN A 129 8.25 18.94 -13.48
N ARG A 130 9.34 19.52 -13.00
CA ARG A 130 10.66 18.89 -13.02
C ARG A 130 10.76 17.60 -12.18
N TYR A 131 9.90 17.41 -11.17
CA TYR A 131 9.92 16.29 -10.24
C TYR A 131 8.98 15.14 -10.64
N ALA A 132 7.84 15.48 -11.22
CA ALA A 132 6.81 14.51 -11.54
C ALA A 132 5.82 15.03 -12.60
N PHE A 133 5.04 14.12 -13.16
CA PHE A 133 3.81 14.42 -13.89
C PHE A 133 2.65 13.59 -13.35
N THR A 134 1.41 14.06 -13.53
CA THR A 134 0.21 13.39 -13.02
C THR A 134 -0.60 12.75 -14.13
N VAL A 135 -0.94 11.47 -13.97
CA VAL A 135 -1.85 10.71 -14.84
C VAL A 135 -3.29 11.17 -14.59
N SER A 136 -4.01 11.53 -15.64
CA SER A 136 -5.41 11.93 -15.56
C SER A 136 -6.31 10.70 -15.38
N ARG A 137 -7.06 10.66 -14.28
CA ARG A 137 -8.01 9.58 -13.94
C ARG A 137 -9.29 10.14 -13.33
N PRO A 138 -10.12 10.87 -14.10
CA PRO A 138 -11.30 11.56 -13.56
C PRO A 138 -12.38 10.62 -13.00
N HIS A 139 -12.36 9.34 -13.39
CA HIS A 139 -13.26 8.30 -12.90
C HIS A 139 -12.89 7.76 -11.51
N LEU A 140 -11.70 8.08 -10.99
CA LEU A 140 -11.24 7.71 -9.64
C LEU A 140 -11.41 8.89 -8.66
N PRO A 141 -11.60 8.62 -7.35
CA PRO A 141 -11.63 9.66 -6.35
C PRO A 141 -10.36 10.52 -6.33
N LYS A 142 -10.51 11.82 -6.06
CA LYS A 142 -9.39 12.80 -6.05
C LYS A 142 -8.29 12.50 -5.02
N ASP A 143 -8.61 11.76 -3.96
CA ASP A 143 -7.64 11.37 -2.94
C ASP A 143 -6.64 10.29 -3.43
N ARG A 144 -6.94 9.58 -4.53
CA ARG A 144 -6.03 8.61 -5.17
C ARG A 144 -4.83 9.26 -5.87
N ARG A 145 -4.63 10.58 -5.71
CA ARG A 145 -3.51 11.35 -6.28
C ARG A 145 -2.13 10.70 -6.10
N PRO A 146 -1.76 10.09 -4.96
CA PRO A 146 -0.46 9.43 -4.81
C PRO A 146 -0.21 8.32 -5.84
N TYR A 147 -1.26 7.63 -6.28
CA TYR A 147 -1.20 6.58 -7.30
C TYR A 147 -1.21 7.11 -8.73
N ASN A 148 -1.52 8.40 -8.91
CA ASN A 148 -1.57 9.04 -10.21
C ASN A 148 -0.26 9.79 -10.52
N GLN A 149 0.66 9.91 -9.57
CA GLN A 149 1.90 10.64 -9.75
C GLN A 149 2.99 9.72 -10.32
N ILE A 150 3.56 10.11 -11.46
CA ILE A 150 4.75 9.49 -12.03
C ILE A 150 5.95 10.37 -11.70
N THR A 151 6.89 9.82 -10.95
CA THR A 151 8.10 10.49 -10.49
C THR A 151 9.17 10.42 -11.56
N ARG A 152 9.83 11.56 -11.84
CA ARG A 152 10.95 11.67 -12.78
C ARG A 152 12.23 11.36 -12.01
N CYS A 153 12.91 10.29 -12.39
CA CYS A 153 14.03 9.77 -11.60
C CYS A 153 15.23 10.72 -11.57
N SER A 154 15.43 11.53 -12.61
CA SER A 154 16.53 12.50 -12.72
C SER A 154 16.52 13.61 -11.66
N THR A 155 15.40 13.82 -10.99
CA THR A 155 15.22 14.86 -9.96
C THR A 155 14.66 14.31 -8.66
N ASP A 156 14.53 12.98 -8.55
CA ASP A 156 14.11 12.32 -7.32
C ASP A 156 15.32 12.16 -6.39
N PRO A 157 15.34 12.83 -5.22
CA PRO A 157 16.45 12.74 -4.29
C PRO A 157 16.63 11.34 -3.67
N LEU A 158 15.63 10.45 -3.80
CA LEU A 158 15.69 9.08 -3.32
C LEU A 158 16.05 8.07 -4.43
N TYR A 159 16.27 8.54 -5.66
CA TYR A 159 16.61 7.66 -6.78
C TYR A 159 18.11 7.38 -6.82
N ASP A 160 18.43 6.09 -6.91
CA ASP A 160 19.75 5.58 -7.26
C ASP A 160 19.55 4.60 -8.43
N PRO A 161 20.30 4.74 -9.53
CA PRO A 161 20.14 3.92 -10.73
C PRO A 161 20.67 2.49 -10.58
N SER A 162 21.24 2.13 -9.43
CA SER A 162 21.64 0.76 -9.13
C SER A 162 20.45 -0.20 -9.25
N PRO A 163 20.59 -1.32 -9.97
CA PRO A 163 19.52 -2.31 -10.11
C PRO A 163 18.94 -2.75 -8.77
N LEU A 164 19.79 -2.95 -7.75
CA LEU A 164 19.34 -3.35 -6.42
C LEU A 164 18.47 -2.27 -5.76
N VAL A 165 18.80 -0.98 -5.93
CA VAL A 165 18.03 0.11 -5.32
C VAL A 165 16.69 0.30 -6.05
N GLU A 166 16.64 0.14 -7.37
CA GLU A 166 15.36 0.09 -8.08
C GLU A 166 14.49 -1.07 -7.56
N ASP A 167 15.06 -2.27 -7.41
CA ASP A 167 14.35 -3.45 -6.92
C ASP A 167 13.79 -3.23 -5.51
N LEU A 168 14.61 -2.69 -4.60
CA LEU A 168 14.17 -2.34 -3.25
C LEU A 168 13.12 -1.21 -3.27
N THR A 169 13.26 -0.21 -4.13
CA THR A 169 12.32 0.92 -4.23
C THR A 169 10.92 0.44 -4.63
N MET A 170 10.83 -0.47 -5.60
CA MET A 170 9.54 -1.04 -6.04
C MET A 170 8.84 -1.83 -4.92
N LEU A 171 9.62 -2.51 -4.07
CA LEU A 171 9.10 -3.36 -2.99
C LEU A 171 8.77 -2.60 -1.70
N TYR A 172 9.58 -1.59 -1.35
CA TYR A 172 9.55 -0.96 -0.03
C TYR A 172 8.95 0.44 -0.02
N ARG A 173 9.28 1.31 -0.98
CA ARG A 173 8.84 2.71 -0.97
C ARG A 173 7.33 2.90 -0.76
N PRO A 174 6.42 2.21 -1.48
CA PRO A 174 4.98 2.40 -1.28
C PRO A 174 4.50 1.92 0.09
N LEU A 175 5.15 0.89 0.65
CA LEU A 175 4.76 0.29 1.92
C LEU A 175 5.31 1.10 3.10
N PHE A 176 6.54 1.58 2.98
CA PHE A 176 7.13 2.51 3.93
C PHE A 176 6.27 3.78 4.06
N TRP A 177 5.83 4.38 2.94
CA TRP A 177 4.97 5.56 3.00
C TRP A 177 3.59 5.27 3.59
N THR A 178 3.02 4.10 3.33
CA THR A 178 1.79 3.65 4.00
C THR A 178 1.98 3.60 5.52
N SER A 179 3.07 2.98 5.98
CA SER A 179 3.40 2.89 7.41
C SER A 179 3.71 4.24 8.03
N PHE A 180 4.41 5.13 7.33
CA PHE A 180 4.75 6.48 7.78
C PHE A 180 3.50 7.29 8.08
N TRP A 181 2.54 7.28 7.15
CA TRP A 181 1.28 8.00 7.32
C TRP A 181 0.37 7.35 8.36
N CYS A 182 0.43 6.03 8.52
CA CYS A 182 -0.28 5.34 9.60
C CYS A 182 0.29 5.75 10.96
N GLU A 183 1.61 5.79 11.09
CA GLU A 183 2.28 6.20 12.32
C GLU A 183 2.02 7.69 12.63
N ASP A 184 2.05 8.58 11.62
CA ASP A 184 1.63 9.99 11.79
C ASP A 184 0.21 10.10 12.36
N TRP A 185 -0.72 9.30 11.87
CA TRP A 185 -2.09 9.27 12.41
C TRP A 185 -2.16 8.77 13.85
N LEU A 186 -1.45 7.70 14.18
CA LEU A 186 -1.33 7.23 15.57
C LEU A 186 -0.76 8.34 16.45
N ASN A 187 0.33 8.98 16.01
CA ASN A 187 1.00 10.04 16.76
C ASN A 187 0.11 11.27 17.00
N ILE A 188 -0.66 11.73 16.01
CA ILE A 188 -1.56 12.89 16.18
C ILE A 188 -2.65 12.62 17.22
N SER A 189 -3.14 11.39 17.30
CA SER A 189 -4.06 10.97 18.36
C SER A 189 -3.39 10.79 19.73
N GLN A 190 -2.10 11.12 19.84
CA GLN A 190 -1.22 10.79 20.96
C GLN A 190 -1.24 9.30 21.27
N TYR A 191 -1.28 8.46 20.24
CA TYR A 191 -1.50 7.02 20.35
C TYR A 191 -2.74 6.72 21.20
N ARG A 192 -3.88 7.29 20.79
CA ARG A 192 -5.20 7.15 21.45
C ARG A 192 -5.15 7.48 22.95
N GLY A 193 -4.53 8.61 23.29
CA GLY A 193 -4.43 9.07 24.69
C GLY A 193 -3.33 8.41 25.51
N GLY A 194 -2.27 7.90 24.86
CA GLY A 194 -1.06 7.45 25.53
C GLY A 194 -0.87 5.94 25.62
N ALA A 195 -1.38 5.15 24.65
CA ALA A 195 -1.16 3.71 24.61
C ALA A 195 0.36 3.39 24.68
N SER A 196 0.69 2.48 25.61
CA SER A 196 2.06 2.05 25.93
C SER A 196 2.49 0.78 25.19
N ARG A 197 1.52 0.08 24.57
CA ARG A 197 1.73 -1.18 23.84
C ARG A 197 1.09 -1.12 22.48
N ILE A 198 1.83 -1.51 21.44
CA ILE A 198 1.32 -1.60 20.07
C ILE A 198 1.46 -3.03 19.59
N LEU A 199 0.33 -3.71 19.39
CA LEU A 199 0.27 -5.05 18.82
C LEU A 199 0.10 -4.95 17.30
N ILE A 200 0.98 -5.58 16.52
CA ILE A 200 0.94 -5.52 15.05
C ILE A 200 0.81 -6.94 14.50
N SER A 201 -0.28 -7.25 13.78
CA SER A 201 -0.41 -8.53 13.08
C SER A 201 0.42 -8.58 11.80
N SER A 202 0.67 -9.78 11.27
CA SER A 202 1.49 -9.98 10.07
C SER A 202 2.87 -9.31 10.21
N ALA A 203 3.52 -9.45 11.36
CA ALA A 203 4.74 -8.72 11.72
C ALA A 203 5.91 -8.94 10.74
N SER A 204 5.93 -10.06 10.02
CA SER A 204 6.90 -10.29 8.93
C SER A 204 6.61 -9.52 7.63
N ALA A 205 5.44 -8.88 7.50
CA ALA A 205 5.05 -8.14 6.31
C ALA A 205 5.75 -6.78 6.26
N LYS A 206 6.12 -6.36 5.04
CA LYS A 206 6.82 -5.10 4.79
C LYS A 206 6.15 -3.88 5.43
N THR A 207 4.82 -3.75 5.29
CA THR A 207 4.06 -2.67 5.95
C THR A 207 4.15 -2.75 7.48
N ALA A 208 4.08 -3.93 8.06
CA ALA A 208 4.10 -4.12 9.51
C ALA A 208 5.45 -3.75 10.12
N PHE A 209 6.55 -4.24 9.55
CA PHE A 209 7.88 -3.93 10.10
C PHE A 209 8.35 -2.51 9.76
N CYS A 210 7.91 -1.91 8.64
CA CYS A 210 8.11 -0.48 8.42
C CYS A 210 7.38 0.35 9.50
N LEU A 211 6.16 -0.06 9.89
CA LEU A 211 5.43 0.62 10.97
C LEU A 211 6.14 0.47 12.32
N ALA A 212 6.61 -0.74 12.66
CA ALA A 212 7.36 -0.98 13.88
C ALA A 212 8.64 -0.11 13.94
N TYR A 213 9.40 -0.04 12.84
CA TYR A 213 10.55 0.86 12.71
C TYR A 213 10.19 2.33 12.97
N LEU A 214 9.10 2.82 12.38
CA LEU A 214 8.68 4.22 12.50
C LEU A 214 8.22 4.59 13.92
N ILE A 215 7.49 3.69 14.59
CA ILE A 215 7.07 3.88 15.99
C ILE A 215 8.29 3.99 16.89
N ARG A 216 9.29 3.10 16.71
CA ARG A 216 10.54 3.12 17.48
C ARG A 216 11.36 4.36 17.21
N LYS A 217 11.57 4.68 15.93
CA LYS A 217 12.30 5.89 15.50
C LYS A 217 11.69 7.14 16.12
N ARG A 218 10.35 7.25 16.19
CA ARG A 218 9.71 8.37 16.88
C ARG A 218 10.01 8.34 18.37
N GLY A 219 9.91 7.18 19.03
CA GLY A 219 10.28 7.01 20.44
C GLY A 219 11.69 7.52 20.74
N ASP A 220 12.67 7.22 19.88
CA ASP A 220 14.06 7.65 20.04
C ASP A 220 14.26 9.17 19.90
N THR A 221 13.33 9.87 19.24
CA THR A 221 13.36 11.33 19.08
C THR A 221 12.64 12.10 20.18
N LEU A 222 11.87 11.41 21.05
CA LEU A 222 11.19 12.04 22.17
C LEU A 222 12.18 12.30 23.32
N ASP A 223 11.85 13.27 24.18
CA ASP A 223 12.59 13.47 25.44
C ASP A 223 12.60 12.16 26.24
N LYS A 224 13.72 11.86 26.92
CA LYS A 224 13.91 10.65 27.75
C LYS A 224 12.88 10.51 28.88
N THR A 225 12.15 11.59 29.18
CA THR A 225 11.04 11.64 30.14
C THR A 225 9.73 11.08 29.57
N SER A 226 9.63 10.91 28.24
CA SER A 226 8.45 10.36 27.58
C SER A 226 8.40 8.83 27.72
N PRO A 227 7.24 8.24 28.04
CA PRO A 227 7.11 6.80 28.17
C PRO A 227 7.43 6.12 26.82
N THR A 228 8.39 5.18 26.86
CA THR A 228 8.75 4.35 25.72
C THR A 228 7.61 3.37 25.42
N ARG A 229 7.17 3.32 24.17
CA ARG A 229 6.15 2.37 23.71
C ARG A 229 6.83 1.06 23.34
N GLN A 230 6.26 -0.06 23.79
CA GLN A 230 6.71 -1.37 23.33
C GLN A 230 5.88 -1.84 22.14
N VAL A 231 6.56 -2.38 21.14
CA VAL A 231 5.97 -2.92 19.92
C VAL A 231 6.02 -4.44 19.96
N VAL A 232 4.86 -5.07 19.87
CA VAL A 232 4.68 -6.52 19.89
C VAL A 232 4.21 -6.99 18.51
N GLY A 233 4.96 -7.88 17.88
CA GLY A 233 4.62 -8.43 16.56
C GLY A 233 3.97 -9.81 16.66
N LEU A 234 2.86 -10.04 15.96
CA LEU A 234 2.29 -11.38 15.75
C LEU A 234 2.66 -11.90 14.36
N THR A 235 3.17 -13.13 14.29
CA THR A 235 3.55 -13.76 13.02
C THR A 235 3.30 -15.26 13.02
N SER A 236 3.42 -15.92 11.87
CA SER A 236 3.33 -17.38 11.79
C SER A 236 4.62 -18.05 12.28
N ARG A 237 4.55 -19.27 12.83
CA ARG A 237 5.73 -20.09 13.22
C ARG A 237 6.86 -20.04 12.19
N LYS A 238 6.54 -20.23 10.89
CA LYS A 238 7.52 -20.24 9.79
C LYS A 238 8.29 -18.92 9.60
N ASN A 239 7.74 -17.80 10.07
CA ASN A 239 8.32 -16.46 9.92
C ASN A 239 8.87 -15.92 11.25
N LEU A 240 8.77 -16.68 12.34
CA LEU A 240 9.11 -16.21 13.69
C LEU A 240 10.57 -15.75 13.76
N GLU A 241 11.48 -16.64 13.37
CA GLU A 241 12.92 -16.39 13.40
C GLU A 241 13.29 -15.18 12.55
N PHE A 242 12.81 -15.11 11.31
CA PHE A 242 13.02 -13.94 10.44
C PHE A 242 12.54 -12.65 11.10
N THR A 243 11.35 -12.66 11.70
CA THR A 243 10.75 -11.46 12.31
C THR A 243 11.53 -11.00 13.53
N MET A 244 12.07 -11.93 14.34
CA MET A 244 12.97 -11.61 15.45
C MET A 244 14.28 -10.98 14.96
N HIS A 245 14.89 -11.54 13.90
CA HIS A 245 16.13 -11.03 13.33
C HIS A 245 16.02 -9.64 12.71
N LEU A 246 14.81 -9.14 12.44
CA LEU A 246 14.62 -7.73 12.04
C LEU A 246 15.06 -6.75 13.14
N GLY A 247 14.98 -7.14 14.43
CA GLY A 247 15.33 -6.25 15.55
C GLY A 247 14.41 -5.04 15.71
N LEU A 248 13.20 -5.10 15.14
CA LEU A 248 12.24 -3.98 15.10
C LEU A 248 11.09 -4.11 16.11
N TYR A 249 11.00 -5.24 16.81
CA TYR A 249 9.95 -5.53 17.78
C TYR A 249 10.59 -5.80 19.14
N ASP A 250 9.97 -5.31 20.21
CA ASP A 250 10.40 -5.64 21.58
C ASP A 250 10.03 -7.10 21.92
N HIS A 251 8.91 -7.58 21.36
CA HIS A 251 8.50 -8.98 21.43
C HIS A 251 7.96 -9.45 20.09
N VAL A 252 8.30 -10.67 19.69
CA VAL A 252 7.70 -11.36 18.54
C VAL A 252 7.03 -12.62 19.04
N LEU A 253 5.73 -12.73 18.83
CA LEU A 253 4.91 -13.86 19.24
C LEU A 253 4.33 -14.54 18.00
N GLU A 254 3.99 -15.82 18.18
CA GLU A 254 3.28 -16.56 17.16
C GLU A 254 1.78 -16.32 17.22
N TYR A 255 1.09 -16.51 16.10
CA TYR A 255 -0.37 -16.52 16.09
C TYR A 255 -0.96 -17.57 17.04
N ASP A 256 -0.28 -18.70 17.25
CA ASP A 256 -0.77 -19.76 18.13
C ASP A 256 -0.26 -19.52 19.56
N GLY A 257 -1.20 -19.25 20.48
CA GLY A 257 -0.91 -19.11 21.91
C GLY A 257 -0.35 -17.76 22.36
N PHE A 258 -0.39 -16.70 21.54
CA PHE A 258 0.04 -15.36 21.95
C PHE A 258 -0.68 -14.88 23.23
N GLU A 259 -1.93 -15.31 23.42
CA GLU A 259 -2.77 -14.97 24.58
C GLU A 259 -2.12 -15.37 25.90
N ASN A 260 -1.25 -16.38 25.89
CA ASN A 260 -0.55 -16.88 27.09
C ASN A 260 0.79 -16.18 27.35
N ALA A 261 1.26 -15.32 26.44
CA ALA A 261 2.54 -14.65 26.60
C ALA A 261 2.51 -13.64 27.75
N ALA A 262 3.57 -13.56 28.54
CA ALA A 262 3.65 -12.66 29.70
C ALA A 262 3.35 -11.21 29.31
N VAL A 263 3.95 -10.72 28.21
CA VAL A 263 3.74 -9.36 27.70
C VAL A 263 2.27 -9.06 27.38
N MET A 264 1.49 -10.07 26.94
CA MET A 264 0.07 -9.91 26.59
C MET A 264 -0.85 -9.86 27.82
N ASN A 265 -0.33 -10.18 29.00
CA ASN A 265 -1.07 -10.27 30.26
C ASN A 265 -0.58 -9.28 31.32
N GLU A 266 0.30 -8.35 30.94
CA GLU A 266 0.77 -7.30 31.85
C GLU A 266 -0.38 -6.35 32.23
N PRO A 267 -0.69 -6.19 33.53
CA PRO A 267 -1.79 -5.35 33.97
C PRO A 267 -1.51 -3.86 33.72
N SER A 268 -2.59 -3.07 33.66
CA SER A 268 -2.53 -1.60 33.55
C SER A 268 -1.80 -1.09 32.30
N GLN A 269 -1.65 -1.93 31.27
CA GLN A 269 -1.17 -1.51 29.96
C GLN A 269 -2.33 -1.13 29.05
N THR A 270 -2.14 -0.04 28.30
CA THR A 270 -3.09 0.41 27.28
C THR A 270 -2.55 0.06 25.90
N TRP A 271 -3.35 -0.65 25.12
CA TRP A 271 -2.97 -1.28 23.86
C TRP A 271 -3.63 -0.59 22.67
N ILE A 272 -2.89 -0.54 21.56
CA ILE A 272 -3.48 -0.39 20.22
C ILE A 272 -3.20 -1.66 19.45
N TYR A 273 -4.24 -2.21 18.81
CA TYR A 273 -4.08 -3.30 17.86
C TYR A 273 -4.06 -2.74 16.43
N VAL A 274 -3.01 -3.02 15.68
CA VAL A 274 -2.88 -2.69 14.26
C VAL A 274 -2.92 -3.98 13.45
N ASP A 275 -4.03 -4.21 12.75
CA ASP A 275 -4.22 -5.37 11.89
C ASP A 275 -3.70 -5.09 10.46
N VAL A 276 -2.66 -5.83 10.07
CA VAL A 276 -2.13 -5.87 8.70
C VAL A 276 -2.56 -7.16 7.99
N ALA A 277 -2.94 -8.19 8.75
CA ALA A 277 -3.33 -9.50 8.23
C ALA A 277 -4.71 -9.45 7.56
N GLY A 278 -5.70 -8.81 8.18
CA GLY A 278 -7.08 -8.89 7.74
C GLY A 278 -7.69 -10.28 7.97
N ASN A 279 -7.20 -11.03 8.97
CA ASN A 279 -7.67 -12.37 9.28
C ASN A 279 -8.77 -12.32 10.34
N GLU A 280 -10.00 -12.67 9.95
CA GLU A 280 -11.17 -12.57 10.85
C GLU A 280 -11.04 -13.45 12.11
N SER A 281 -10.51 -14.67 11.99
CA SER A 281 -10.31 -15.57 13.14
C SER A 281 -9.28 -15.02 14.14
N LEU A 282 -8.15 -14.48 13.64
CA LEU A 282 -7.15 -13.82 14.47
C LEU A 282 -7.74 -12.58 15.15
N ASN A 283 -8.48 -11.76 14.39
CA ASN A 283 -9.09 -10.54 14.90
C ASN A 283 -10.08 -10.83 16.04
N SER A 284 -10.91 -11.86 15.89
CA SER A 284 -11.80 -12.32 16.97
C SER A 284 -11.02 -12.78 18.20
N ARG A 285 -9.93 -13.55 18.03
CA ARG A 285 -9.09 -13.98 19.17
C ARG A 285 -8.46 -12.80 19.90
N VAL A 286 -7.90 -11.83 19.17
CA VAL A 286 -7.31 -10.62 19.77
C VAL A 286 -8.36 -9.82 20.53
N HIS A 287 -9.54 -9.57 19.96
CA HIS A 287 -10.61 -8.84 20.63
C HIS A 287 -11.16 -9.58 21.85
N ASN A 288 -11.29 -10.91 21.78
CA ASN A 288 -11.69 -11.73 22.92
C ASN A 288 -10.67 -11.65 24.05
N HIS A 289 -9.36 -11.67 23.74
CA HIS A 289 -8.30 -11.51 24.74
C HIS A 289 -8.42 -10.17 25.49
N PHE A 290 -8.66 -9.07 24.77
CA PHE A 290 -8.85 -7.74 25.36
C PHE A 290 -10.23 -7.50 25.99
N SER A 291 -11.11 -8.51 26.02
CA SER A 291 -12.38 -8.44 26.75
C SER A 291 -12.20 -8.72 28.25
N ASP A 292 -11.02 -9.16 28.69
CA ASP A 292 -10.66 -9.23 30.12
C ASP A 292 -10.51 -7.82 30.70
N ALA A 293 -11.20 -7.56 31.81
CA ALA A 293 -11.22 -6.25 32.50
C ALA A 293 -9.85 -5.76 32.98
N LYS A 294 -8.82 -6.61 33.04
CA LYS A 294 -7.45 -6.23 33.44
C LYS A 294 -6.63 -5.61 32.32
N LEU A 295 -7.08 -5.77 31.07
CA LEU A 295 -6.41 -5.25 29.88
C LEU A 295 -7.24 -4.09 29.30
N THR A 296 -6.56 -3.11 28.71
CA THR A 296 -7.23 -1.97 28.08
C THR A 296 -6.83 -1.89 26.63
N LEU A 297 -7.79 -2.07 25.73
CA LEU A 297 -7.64 -1.75 24.31
C LEU A 297 -8.17 -0.33 24.08
N ALA A 298 -7.32 0.57 23.59
CA ALA A 298 -7.67 1.95 23.28
C ALA A 298 -8.13 2.15 21.83
N GLY A 299 -7.77 1.23 20.93
CA GLY A 299 -8.18 1.31 19.53
C GLY A 299 -7.73 0.10 18.72
N THR A 300 -8.47 -0.13 17.64
CA THR A 300 -8.15 -1.16 16.64
C THR A 300 -8.06 -0.49 15.27
N VAL A 301 -6.94 -0.67 14.57
CA VAL A 301 -6.70 -0.11 13.23
C VAL A 301 -6.63 -1.23 12.20
N ALA A 302 -7.43 -1.16 11.15
CA ALA A 302 -7.22 -1.98 9.95
C ALA A 302 -6.26 -1.25 9.01
N LEU A 303 -5.02 -1.71 8.91
CA LEU A 303 -3.97 -1.13 8.06
C LEU A 303 -3.78 -1.90 6.74
N GLY A 304 -4.11 -3.19 6.73
CA GLY A 304 -3.88 -4.03 5.56
C GLY A 304 -4.74 -5.28 5.53
N LEU A 305 -4.70 -5.95 4.39
CA LEU A 305 -5.49 -7.13 4.07
C LEU A 305 -4.59 -8.19 3.41
N THR A 306 -3.47 -8.52 4.07
CA THR A 306 -2.41 -9.37 3.50
C THR A 306 -2.79 -10.84 3.36
N ASN A 307 -3.84 -11.31 4.03
CA ASN A 307 -4.35 -12.68 3.91
C ASN A 307 -5.48 -12.85 2.88
N LEU A 308 -5.82 -11.82 2.10
CA LEU A 308 -6.83 -11.95 1.05
C LEU A 308 -6.33 -12.73 -0.16
N SER A 309 -7.21 -13.58 -0.67
CA SER A 309 -7.05 -14.25 -1.97
C SER A 309 -8.21 -13.89 -2.90
N PRO A 310 -8.03 -13.93 -4.24
CA PRO A 310 -9.10 -13.67 -5.20
C PRO A 310 -10.29 -14.64 -5.10
N SER A 311 -10.06 -15.82 -4.53
CA SER A 311 -11.07 -16.86 -4.30
C SER A 311 -11.79 -16.75 -2.95
N SER A 312 -11.31 -15.89 -2.04
CA SER A 312 -11.87 -15.74 -0.70
C SER A 312 -12.70 -14.47 -0.59
N LYS A 313 -13.89 -14.56 0.00
CA LYS A 313 -14.64 -13.38 0.45
C LYS A 313 -14.04 -12.86 1.76
N SER A 314 -14.02 -11.54 1.93
CA SER A 314 -13.67 -10.92 3.20
C SER A 314 -14.70 -9.86 3.54
N SER A 315 -15.34 -10.04 4.69
CA SER A 315 -16.36 -9.11 5.15
C SER A 315 -15.74 -7.75 5.49
N LEU A 316 -14.48 -7.72 5.96
CA LEU A 316 -13.73 -6.50 6.23
C LEU A 316 -13.47 -5.68 4.95
N ALA A 317 -13.12 -6.36 3.85
CA ALA A 317 -12.92 -5.69 2.57
C ALA A 317 -14.23 -5.16 1.97
N GLU A 318 -15.30 -5.94 2.04
CA GLU A 318 -16.62 -5.56 1.51
C GLU A 318 -17.26 -4.41 2.31
N LYS A 319 -17.01 -4.37 3.63
CA LYS A 319 -17.47 -3.30 4.52
C LYS A 319 -16.46 -2.15 4.62
N TRP A 320 -15.44 -2.12 3.76
CA TRP A 320 -14.48 -1.02 3.77
C TRP A 320 -15.15 0.27 3.29
N THR A 321 -15.23 1.25 4.18
CA THR A 321 -15.79 2.57 3.95
C THR A 321 -14.72 3.62 4.11
N ARG A 322 -15.04 4.84 3.70
CA ARG A 322 -14.15 5.97 3.87
C ARG A 322 -14.02 6.28 5.37
N ASN A 323 -12.79 6.43 5.85
CA ASN A 323 -12.55 6.84 7.23
C ASN A 323 -12.55 8.38 7.32
N ASP A 324 -13.35 8.93 8.22
CA ASP A 324 -13.34 10.37 8.53
C ASP A 324 -12.21 10.75 9.50
N PHE A 325 -11.55 9.72 10.07
CA PHE A 325 -10.50 9.79 11.07
C PHE A 325 -10.96 10.56 12.32
N SER A 326 -12.22 10.37 12.71
CA SER A 326 -12.76 10.78 14.01
C SER A 326 -12.21 9.88 15.11
N LEU A 327 -11.83 10.46 16.25
CA LEU A 327 -11.27 9.73 17.40
C LEU A 327 -12.36 9.20 18.36
N GLN A 328 -13.55 8.90 17.85
CA GLN A 328 -14.74 8.54 18.64
C GLN A 328 -15.16 7.07 18.49
N SER A 329 -14.39 6.28 17.73
CA SER A 329 -14.72 4.87 17.50
C SER A 329 -14.53 4.04 18.77
N ALA A 330 -15.46 3.12 19.03
CA ALA A 330 -15.29 2.14 20.10
C ALA A 330 -13.98 1.34 19.88
N PRO A 331 -13.22 0.99 20.93
CA PRO A 331 -11.91 0.37 20.75
C PRO A 331 -11.88 -0.95 19.98
N SER A 332 -12.97 -1.72 20.03
CA SER A 332 -13.15 -2.98 19.29
C SER A 332 -13.59 -2.77 17.84
N THR A 333 -13.99 -1.56 17.46
CA THR A 333 -14.35 -1.23 16.08
C THR A 333 -13.09 -0.99 15.27
N PHE A 334 -12.97 -1.67 14.14
CA PHE A 334 -11.86 -1.45 13.21
C PHE A 334 -11.95 -0.06 12.57
N GLU A 335 -11.03 0.81 12.95
CA GLU A 335 -10.79 2.07 12.26
C GLU A 335 -9.96 1.79 11.00
N GLN A 336 -10.55 2.01 9.83
CA GLN A 336 -9.93 1.64 8.56
C GLN A 336 -8.92 2.69 8.11
N PHE A 337 -7.64 2.34 8.07
CA PHE A 337 -6.61 3.25 7.60
C PHE A 337 -6.37 3.07 6.11
N PHE A 338 -6.65 4.11 5.32
CA PHE A 338 -6.24 4.18 3.93
C PHE A 338 -5.34 5.40 3.69
N MET A 339 -4.07 5.16 3.39
CA MET A 339 -3.03 6.20 3.28
C MET A 339 -3.42 7.38 2.37
N PRO A 340 -4.00 7.18 1.17
CA PRO A 340 -4.40 8.30 0.32
C PRO A 340 -5.43 9.23 0.97
N GLU A 341 -6.34 8.69 1.79
CA GLU A 341 -7.37 9.48 2.48
C GLU A 341 -6.75 10.28 3.62
N TRP A 342 -5.87 9.66 4.41
CA TRP A 342 -5.14 10.36 5.46
C TRP A 342 -4.25 11.46 4.88
N LEU A 343 -3.50 11.17 3.83
CA LEU A 343 -2.65 12.15 3.16
C LEU A 343 -3.49 13.30 2.56
N ALA A 344 -4.67 13.03 2.01
CA ALA A 344 -5.57 14.07 1.52
C ALA A 344 -6.05 15.00 2.65
N ARG A 345 -6.27 14.47 3.87
CA ARG A 345 -6.53 15.28 5.06
C ARG A 345 -5.31 16.07 5.49
N ARG A 346 -4.15 15.43 5.64
CA ARG A 346 -2.90 16.08 6.08
C ARG A 346 -2.44 17.20 5.14
N ARG A 347 -2.70 17.10 3.83
CA ARG A 347 -2.44 18.19 2.88
C ARG A 347 -3.30 19.44 3.06
N LYS A 348 -4.38 19.38 3.84
CA LYS A 348 -5.16 20.55 4.26
C LYS A 348 -4.61 21.19 5.54
N GLU A 349 -3.88 20.40 6.33
CA GLU A 349 -3.35 20.79 7.65
C GLU A 349 -1.87 21.20 7.57
N LEU A 350 -1.14 20.70 6.58
CA LEU A 350 0.30 20.93 6.38
C LEU A 350 0.59 21.49 4.99
N SER A 351 1.59 22.36 4.91
CA SER A 351 2.19 22.78 3.66
C SER A 351 2.99 21.64 2.99
N VAL A 352 3.21 21.76 1.68
CA VAL A 352 4.06 20.81 0.93
C VAL A 352 5.49 20.78 1.49
N GLY A 353 6.01 21.92 1.96
CA GLY A 353 7.34 22.01 2.55
C GLY A 353 7.46 21.28 3.89
N GLU A 354 6.42 21.32 4.73
CA GLU A 354 6.37 20.56 5.98
C GLU A 354 6.30 19.06 5.72
N ILE A 355 5.42 18.62 4.81
CA ILE A 355 5.34 17.21 4.41
C ILE A 355 6.71 16.74 3.91
N THR A 356 7.33 17.48 3.00
CA THR A 356 8.66 17.12 2.45
C THR A 356 9.71 17.02 3.56
N ARG A 357 9.68 17.92 4.55
CA ARG A 357 10.62 17.91 5.68
C ARG A 357 10.40 16.69 6.59
N MET A 358 9.15 16.37 6.90
CA MET A 358 8.79 15.17 7.68
C MET A 358 9.25 13.90 6.95
N GLN A 359 8.98 13.83 5.64
CA GLN A 359 9.39 12.71 4.79
C GLN A 359 10.91 12.56 4.70
N LYS A 360 11.67 13.67 4.67
CA LYS A 360 13.14 13.62 4.66
C LYS A 360 13.73 13.12 6.00
N HIS A 361 13.03 13.36 7.11
CA HIS A 361 13.50 12.96 8.44
C HIS A 361 13.20 11.49 8.74
N ALA A 362 12.09 10.96 8.21
CA ALA A 362 11.69 9.55 8.28
C ALA A 362 12.69 8.64 7.56
#